data_AF-A0A5B8XYU9-F1
#
_entry.id   AF-A0A5B8XYU9-F1
#
_cell.length_a   1.000
_cell.length_b   1.000
_cell.length_c   1.000
_cell.angle_alpha   90.00
_cell.angle_beta   90.00
_cell.angle_gamma   90.00
#
_symmetry.space_group_name_H-M   'P 1'
#
loop_
_entity.id
_entity.type
_entity.pdbx_description
1 polymer ?
#
loop_
_entity_poly.entity_id
_entity_poly.type
_entity_poly.pdbx_seq_one_letter_code
_entity_poly.pdbx_strand_id
1 'polypeptide(L)'
;MDFRIQFFILSAILLVGCVDPEARPYEEYVEDYERLQNGETLNNQSTNNQSNGSTNQNTSNQTNNASNNTYPCSPDGGASIDITIRNATEYPADLFWVSFDCEELQYGTLFPDQVRSQQTFVGHVWILKIINTTLAWGVVEEGTTELVLGEE
;
A
#
# COMPACT_ATOMS: atom_id res chain seq x y z
N MET A 1 49.00 -24.81 47.07
CA MET A 1 48.17 -25.98 46.73
C MET A 1 46.83 -25.46 46.28
N ASP A 2 46.38 -25.91 45.10
CA ASP A 2 45.02 -25.85 44.53
C ASP A 2 44.44 -24.47 44.10
N PHE A 3 43.71 -24.30 42.99
CA PHE A 3 43.33 -25.16 41.84
C PHE A 3 42.77 -24.25 40.71
N ARG A 4 43.11 -24.59 39.46
CA ARG A 4 42.26 -24.60 38.24
C ARG A 4 41.70 -23.32 37.58
N ILE A 5 42.26 -23.11 36.38
CA ILE A 5 41.67 -22.74 35.08
C ILE A 5 40.14 -22.83 35.00
N GLN A 6 39.50 -21.77 34.50
CA GLN A 6 38.28 -21.89 33.70
C GLN A 6 38.29 -20.87 32.55
N PHE A 7 38.54 -21.39 31.34
CA PHE A 7 38.05 -20.86 30.07
C PHE A 7 36.56 -20.54 30.19
N PHE A 8 36.05 -19.48 29.53
CA PHE A 8 34.96 -19.62 28.56
C PHE A 8 34.95 -18.43 27.59
N ILE A 9 35.18 -18.81 26.34
CA ILE A 9 35.06 -18.05 25.11
C ILE A 9 33.56 -17.87 24.78
N LEU A 10 33.26 -16.94 23.88
CA LEU A 10 32.05 -16.76 23.08
C LEU A 10 30.95 -15.88 23.70
N SER A 11 31.09 -14.57 23.48
CA SER A 11 29.93 -13.73 23.20
C SER A 11 29.74 -13.68 21.67
N ALA A 12 29.29 -14.80 21.09
CA ALA A 12 28.66 -14.82 19.79
C ALA A 12 27.15 -14.91 20.04
N ILE A 13 26.54 -13.76 20.35
CA ILE A 13 25.08 -13.67 20.43
C ILE A 13 24.58 -13.42 19.01
N LEU A 14 24.11 -14.52 18.44
CA LEU A 14 23.19 -14.66 17.32
C LEU A 14 22.32 -13.42 17.09
N LEU A 15 22.68 -12.61 16.09
CA LEU A 15 21.69 -11.89 15.28
C LEU A 15 21.07 -12.93 14.33
N VAL A 16 20.26 -13.85 14.87
CA VAL A 16 19.27 -14.54 14.03
C VAL A 16 18.26 -13.46 13.70
N GLY A 17 18.49 -12.80 12.56
CA GLY A 17 17.47 -11.99 11.92
C GLY A 17 16.23 -12.86 11.83
N CYS A 18 15.11 -12.33 12.30
CA CYS A 18 13.80 -12.85 12.01
C CYS A 18 13.60 -12.77 10.49
N VAL A 19 14.13 -13.73 9.75
CA VAL A 19 13.81 -13.94 8.35
C VAL A 19 12.50 -14.70 8.37
N ASP A 20 11.42 -13.98 8.12
CA ASP A 20 10.12 -14.57 7.87
C ASP A 20 10.25 -15.52 6.66
N PRO A 21 10.05 -16.84 6.85
CA PRO A 21 10.19 -17.81 5.76
C PRO A 21 9.10 -17.67 4.69
N GLU A 22 8.05 -16.88 4.94
CA GLU A 22 6.97 -16.60 4.00
C GLU A 22 7.17 -15.27 3.25
N ALA A 23 8.19 -14.48 3.62
CA ALA A 23 8.50 -13.25 2.92
C ALA A 23 9.01 -13.56 1.51
N ARG A 24 8.24 -13.11 0.52
CA ARG A 24 8.60 -13.20 -0.88
C ARG A 24 9.90 -12.41 -1.15
N PRO A 25 10.82 -12.90 -2.00
CA PRO A 25 12.08 -12.21 -2.29
C PRO A 25 11.84 -10.81 -2.85
N TYR A 26 12.68 -9.83 -2.45
CA TYR A 26 12.59 -8.45 -2.93
C TYR A 26 12.61 -8.34 -4.47
N GLU A 27 13.42 -9.15 -5.13
CA GLU A 27 13.56 -9.19 -6.59
C GLU A 27 12.22 -9.51 -7.27
N GLU A 28 11.44 -10.42 -6.69
CA GLU A 28 10.14 -10.83 -7.23
C GLU A 28 9.10 -9.69 -7.15
N TYR A 29 9.15 -8.88 -6.09
CA TYR A 29 8.28 -7.69 -5.97
C TYR A 29 8.62 -6.62 -7.00
N VAL A 30 9.92 -6.42 -7.28
CA VAL A 30 10.36 -5.48 -8.31
C VAL A 30 9.89 -5.94 -9.68
N GLU A 31 10.03 -7.24 -9.98
CA GLU A 31 9.55 -7.82 -11.24
C GLU A 31 8.05 -7.61 -11.42
N ASP A 32 7.24 -7.83 -10.38
CA ASP A 32 5.80 -7.55 -10.47
C ASP A 32 5.50 -6.08 -10.70
N TYR A 33 6.18 -5.17 -10.00
CA TYR A 33 6.01 -3.73 -10.21
C TYR A 33 6.34 -3.33 -11.65
N GLU A 34 7.44 -3.86 -12.21
CA GLU A 34 7.84 -3.63 -13.60
C GLU A 34 6.85 -4.26 -14.60
N ARG A 35 6.36 -5.47 -14.35
CA ARG A 35 5.34 -6.13 -15.19
C ARG A 35 4.05 -5.33 -15.25
N LEU A 36 3.59 -4.84 -14.10
CA LEU A 36 2.41 -4.00 -13.99
C LEU A 36 2.63 -2.70 -14.76
N GLN A 37 3.76 -2.01 -14.58
CA GLN A 37 4.09 -0.80 -15.35
C GLN A 37 4.11 -1.04 -16.87
N ASN A 38 4.49 -2.22 -17.32
CA ASN A 38 4.52 -2.61 -18.73
C ASN A 38 3.14 -3.02 -19.31
N GLY A 39 2.05 -2.87 -18.55
CA GLY A 39 0.70 -3.05 -19.02
C GLY A 39 0.15 -4.48 -18.90
N GLU A 40 0.82 -5.36 -18.14
CA GLU A 40 0.22 -6.62 -17.73
C GLU A 40 -0.87 -6.35 -16.67
N THR A 41 -2.05 -6.93 -16.85
CA THR A 41 -3.19 -6.71 -15.94
C THR A 41 -3.16 -7.71 -14.79
N LEU A 42 -3.57 -7.25 -13.61
CA LEU A 42 -3.85 -8.11 -12.46
C LEU A 42 -5.02 -9.04 -12.81
N ASN A 43 -4.69 -10.30 -13.10
CA ASN A 43 -5.65 -11.26 -13.65
C ASN A 43 -6.36 -11.97 -12.49
N ASN A 44 -7.39 -11.35 -11.91
CA ASN A 44 -8.31 -12.06 -11.03
C ASN A 44 -9.39 -12.74 -11.87
N GLN A 45 -9.31 -14.07 -11.97
CA GLN A 45 -10.37 -14.90 -12.52
C GLN A 45 -11.69 -14.61 -11.79
N SER A 46 -12.61 -13.91 -12.46
CA SER A 46 -14.04 -14.11 -12.27
C SER A 46 -14.63 -14.58 -13.60
N THR A 47 -14.56 -15.91 -13.79
CA THR A 47 -15.39 -16.60 -14.76
C THR A 47 -16.83 -16.60 -14.27
N ASN A 48 -17.75 -16.01 -15.03
CA ASN A 48 -18.85 -16.78 -15.64
C ASN A 48 -19.68 -15.96 -16.64
N ASN A 49 -19.84 -16.57 -17.81
CA ASN A 49 -20.67 -16.15 -18.93
C ASN A 49 -22.18 -16.26 -18.62
N GLN A 50 -22.98 -15.29 -19.06
CA GLN A 50 -24.28 -15.59 -19.68
C GLN A 50 -24.71 -14.50 -20.67
N SER A 51 -24.86 -14.94 -21.92
CA SER A 51 -25.32 -14.18 -23.08
C SER A 51 -26.86 -14.23 -23.20
N ASN A 52 -27.47 -13.11 -23.61
CA ASN A 52 -28.56 -12.92 -24.59
C ASN A 52 -29.67 -11.94 -24.15
N GLY A 53 -29.94 -10.93 -25.00
CA GLY A 53 -31.21 -10.20 -25.02
C GLY A 53 -31.11 -8.71 -25.37
N SER A 54 -31.03 -8.39 -26.67
CA SER A 54 -31.14 -7.03 -27.22
C SER A 54 -32.49 -6.37 -26.87
N THR A 55 -32.53 -5.05 -26.57
CA THR A 55 -33.28 -4.02 -27.34
C THR A 55 -32.99 -2.59 -26.83
N ASN A 56 -32.43 -1.77 -27.74
CA ASN A 56 -32.43 -0.31 -27.90
C ASN A 56 -32.84 0.65 -26.75
N GLN A 57 -31.88 1.48 -26.32
CA GLN A 57 -32.08 2.92 -26.16
C GLN A 57 -30.89 3.70 -26.75
N ASN A 58 -31.13 4.48 -27.81
CA ASN A 58 -30.27 5.58 -28.25
C ASN A 58 -30.38 6.69 -27.18
N THR A 59 -29.31 7.25 -26.63
CA THR A 59 -28.54 8.34 -27.27
C THR A 59 -27.25 8.59 -26.45
N SER A 60 -26.11 8.56 -27.17
CA SER A 60 -24.76 9.04 -26.80
C SER A 60 -24.01 8.40 -25.61
N ASN A 61 -23.39 7.25 -25.90
CA ASN A 61 -22.05 6.79 -25.49
C ASN A 61 -21.58 7.05 -24.04
N GLN A 62 -22.23 6.38 -23.09
CA GLN A 62 -21.51 5.82 -21.94
C GLN A 62 -20.87 4.49 -22.38
N THR A 63 -19.61 4.53 -22.78
CA THR A 63 -18.81 3.31 -22.94
C THR A 63 -17.36 3.56 -22.52
N ASN A 64 -16.99 2.85 -21.44
CA ASN A 64 -15.69 2.24 -21.16
C ASN A 64 -14.81 2.90 -20.09
N ASN A 65 -14.90 2.34 -18.87
CA ASN A 65 -13.79 2.03 -17.96
C ASN A 65 -12.73 3.12 -17.72
N ALA A 66 -13.04 4.06 -16.84
CA ALA A 66 -12.08 4.64 -15.92
C ALA A 66 -12.66 4.46 -14.51
N SER A 67 -11.94 3.74 -13.65
CA SER A 67 -12.22 3.63 -12.22
C SER A 67 -12.42 5.04 -11.65
N ASN A 68 -13.66 5.37 -11.28
CA ASN A 68 -14.01 6.70 -10.80
C ASN A 68 -13.57 6.82 -9.32
N ASN A 69 -12.26 6.82 -9.09
CA ASN A 69 -11.67 6.90 -7.76
C ASN A 69 -11.94 8.29 -7.19
N THR A 70 -12.97 8.39 -6.35
CA THR A 70 -13.40 9.64 -5.76
C THR A 70 -12.99 9.66 -4.29
N TYR A 71 -11.85 10.26 -3.98
CA TYR A 71 -11.43 10.64 -2.63
C TYR A 71 -11.47 12.17 -2.48
N PRO A 72 -11.71 12.69 -1.26
CA PRO A 72 -11.66 14.12 -1.03
C PRO A 72 -10.21 14.63 -1.03
N CYS A 73 -10.06 15.93 -1.22
CA CYS A 73 -8.80 16.63 -1.01
C CYS A 73 -8.61 16.86 0.49
N SER A 74 -7.36 16.92 0.96
CA SER A 74 -7.12 17.23 2.38
C SER A 74 -7.60 18.65 2.72
N PRO A 75 -8.02 18.93 3.96
CA PRO A 75 -8.19 20.31 4.40
C PRO A 75 -6.83 21.01 4.50
N ASP A 76 -6.83 22.34 4.36
CA ASP A 76 -5.67 23.17 4.71
C ASP A 76 -5.57 23.28 6.24
N GLY A 77 -4.89 22.30 6.84
CA GLY A 77 -4.59 22.25 8.27
C GLY A 77 -5.25 21.09 9.02
N GLY A 78 -5.13 21.16 10.35
CA GLY A 78 -5.54 20.10 11.27
C GLY A 78 -4.62 20.03 12.48
N ALA A 79 -4.95 19.19 13.47
CA ALA A 79 -4.02 18.90 14.55
C ALA A 79 -2.86 18.04 14.02
N SER A 80 -1.62 18.40 14.36
CA SER A 80 -0.46 17.56 14.00
C SER A 80 -0.52 16.23 14.73
N ILE A 81 -0.26 15.15 14.01
CA ILE A 81 -0.34 13.79 14.51
C ILE A 81 0.73 12.92 13.83
N ASP A 82 1.36 12.04 14.61
CA ASP A 82 2.26 11.02 14.09
C ASP A 82 1.47 9.73 13.89
N ILE A 83 1.44 9.23 12.64
CA ILE A 83 0.75 7.99 12.29
C ILE A 83 1.72 6.99 11.67
N THR A 84 1.24 5.76 11.59
CA THR A 84 1.88 4.66 10.92
C THR A 84 1.03 4.26 9.72
N ILE A 85 1.54 4.37 8.50
CA ILE A 85 0.80 3.97 7.29
C ILE A 85 1.27 2.58 6.87
N ARG A 86 0.34 1.63 6.72
CA ARG A 86 0.62 0.26 6.28
C ARG A 86 0.01 0.00 4.91
N ASN A 87 0.80 -0.60 4.02
CA ASN A 87 0.27 -1.22 2.80
C ASN A 87 -0.24 -2.62 3.13
N ALA A 88 -1.56 -2.79 3.24
CA ALA A 88 -2.23 -4.07 3.45
C ALA A 88 -2.72 -4.68 2.13
N THR A 89 -2.04 -4.39 1.03
CA THR A 89 -2.29 -5.03 -0.28
C THR A 89 -1.19 -6.04 -0.56
N GLU A 90 -1.48 -6.99 -1.45
CA GLU A 90 -0.51 -8.01 -1.88
C GLU A 90 0.55 -7.47 -2.85
N TYR A 91 0.50 -6.18 -3.19
CA TYR A 91 1.32 -5.58 -4.23
C TYR A 91 2.13 -4.38 -3.73
N PRO A 92 3.32 -4.12 -4.28
CA PRO A 92 4.01 -2.85 -4.06
C PRO A 92 3.17 -1.70 -4.61
N ALA A 93 2.97 -0.66 -3.80
CA ALA A 93 2.12 0.48 -4.15
C ALA A 93 2.80 1.81 -3.82
N ASP A 94 2.61 2.79 -4.69
CA ASP A 94 3.06 4.16 -4.48
C ASP A 94 2.10 4.87 -3.52
N LEU A 95 2.67 5.42 -2.46
CA LEU A 95 1.98 6.20 -1.44
C LEU A 95 1.97 7.67 -1.83
N PHE A 96 0.79 8.28 -1.82
CA PHE A 96 0.62 9.71 -2.03
C PHE A 96 -0.20 10.34 -0.91
N TRP A 97 0.12 11.60 -0.63
CA TRP A 97 -0.77 12.51 0.09
C TRP A 97 -1.57 13.31 -0.93
N VAL A 98 -2.87 13.46 -0.70
CA VAL A 98 -3.73 14.35 -1.51
C VAL A 98 -3.70 15.73 -0.87
N SER A 99 -3.10 16.71 -1.52
CA SER A 99 -2.97 18.07 -1.00
C SER A 99 -4.34 18.77 -0.88
N PHE A 100 -4.33 19.96 -0.28
CA PHE A 100 -5.53 20.81 -0.18
C PHE A 100 -5.97 21.39 -1.53
N ASP A 101 -5.06 21.46 -2.51
CA ASP A 101 -5.35 21.84 -3.90
C ASP A 101 -5.75 20.63 -4.77
N CYS A 102 -6.01 19.48 -4.15
CA CYS A 102 -6.36 18.22 -4.82
C CYS A 102 -5.24 17.63 -5.69
N GLU A 103 -3.98 17.98 -5.42
CA GLU A 103 -2.82 17.41 -6.10
C GLU A 103 -2.29 16.19 -5.34
N GLU A 104 -1.95 15.12 -6.05
CA GLU A 104 -1.32 13.94 -5.46
C GLU A 104 0.19 14.15 -5.35
N LEU A 105 0.70 14.17 -4.12
CA LEU A 105 2.12 14.33 -3.84
C LEU A 105 2.69 12.99 -3.39
N GLN A 106 3.65 12.45 -4.14
CA GLN A 106 4.24 11.13 -3.87
C GLN A 106 5.20 11.17 -2.67
N TYR A 107 5.07 10.21 -1.76
CA TYR A 107 5.90 10.07 -0.56
C TYR A 107 6.83 8.84 -0.61
N GLY A 108 6.64 7.97 -1.60
CA GLY A 108 7.48 6.82 -1.88
C GLY A 108 6.65 5.59 -2.21
N THR A 109 7.30 4.44 -2.27
CA THR A 109 6.67 3.15 -2.53
C THR A 109 6.65 2.34 -1.23
N LEU A 110 5.53 1.67 -0.94
CA LEU A 110 5.38 0.71 0.15
C LEU A 110 5.22 -0.70 -0.44
N PHE A 111 6.09 -1.61 -0.03
CA PHE A 111 5.93 -3.05 -0.31
C PHE A 111 4.77 -3.63 0.51
N PRO A 112 4.28 -4.85 0.17
CA PRO A 112 3.29 -5.54 0.97
C PRO A 112 3.70 -5.64 2.44
N ASP A 113 2.75 -5.36 3.33
CA ASP A 113 2.89 -5.27 4.78
C ASP A 113 3.91 -4.24 5.28
N GLN A 114 4.55 -3.49 4.37
CA GLN A 114 5.48 -2.46 4.74
C GLN A 114 4.75 -1.31 5.41
N VAL A 115 5.42 -0.82 6.44
CA VAL A 115 4.95 0.26 7.29
C VAL A 115 5.85 1.48 7.15
N ARG A 116 5.25 2.67 7.15
CA ARG A 116 5.96 3.95 7.18
C ARG A 116 5.39 4.85 8.27
N SER A 117 6.25 5.30 9.18
CA SER A 117 5.92 6.38 10.12
C SER A 117 5.92 7.73 9.40
N GLN A 118 4.90 8.54 9.66
CA GLN A 118 4.71 9.82 9.03
C GLN A 118 4.05 10.81 9.97
N GLN A 119 4.71 11.94 10.21
CA GLN A 119 4.05 13.11 10.79
C GLN A 119 3.12 13.72 9.73
N THR A 120 1.86 13.94 10.10
CA THR A 120 0.83 14.52 9.23
C THR A 120 -0.18 15.31 10.07
N PHE A 121 -1.36 15.59 9.52
CA PHE A 121 -2.43 16.30 10.22
C PHE A 121 -3.75 15.54 10.14
N VAL A 122 -4.55 15.67 11.20
CA VAL A 122 -5.93 15.16 11.23
C VAL A 122 -6.73 15.76 10.06
N GLY A 123 -7.43 14.92 9.33
CA GLY A 123 -8.17 15.24 8.11
C GLY A 123 -7.39 14.97 6.82
N HIS A 124 -6.08 14.72 6.89
CA HIS A 124 -5.29 14.45 5.67
C HIS A 124 -5.69 13.12 5.02
N VAL A 125 -5.68 13.11 3.69
CA VAL A 125 -6.05 11.95 2.87
C VAL A 125 -4.80 11.32 2.27
N TRP A 126 -4.64 10.01 2.46
CA TRP A 126 -3.56 9.23 1.90
C TRP A 126 -4.11 8.17 0.95
N ILE A 127 -3.38 7.93 -0.13
CA ILE A 127 -3.77 6.99 -1.18
C ILE A 127 -2.61 6.04 -1.50
N LEU A 128 -2.95 4.79 -1.78
CA LEU A 128 -2.06 3.84 -2.44
C LEU A 128 -2.48 3.68 -3.89
N LYS A 129 -1.52 3.82 -4.80
CA LYS A 129 -1.73 3.60 -6.23
C LYS A 129 -0.74 2.59 -6.76
N ILE A 130 -1.20 1.83 -7.74
CA ILE A 130 -0.33 1.08 -8.64
C ILE A 130 -0.49 1.69 -10.01
N ILE A 131 0.61 2.23 -10.54
CA ILE A 131 0.63 2.96 -11.80
C ILE A 131 -0.38 4.13 -11.73
N ASN A 132 -1.53 4.02 -12.39
CA ASN A 132 -2.58 5.03 -12.46
C ASN A 132 -3.88 4.57 -11.79
N THR A 133 -3.86 3.43 -11.11
CA THR A 133 -5.03 2.85 -10.43
C THR A 133 -4.88 3.03 -8.93
N THR A 134 -5.82 3.74 -8.30
CA THR A 134 -5.91 3.75 -6.82
C THR A 134 -6.37 2.39 -6.34
N LEU A 135 -5.60 1.79 -5.44
CA LEU A 135 -5.94 0.54 -4.77
C LEU A 135 -6.77 0.80 -3.52
N ALA A 136 -6.33 1.74 -2.69
CA ALA A 136 -6.93 2.06 -1.41
C ALA A 136 -6.66 3.51 -1.05
N TRP A 137 -7.50 4.07 -0.19
CA TRP A 137 -7.31 5.41 0.37
C TRP A 137 -7.95 5.50 1.74
N GLY A 138 -7.51 6.47 2.54
CA GLY A 138 -8.08 6.72 3.86
C GLY A 138 -7.81 8.12 4.36
N VAL A 139 -8.58 8.52 5.36
CA VAL A 139 -8.48 9.82 6.03
C VAL A 139 -7.87 9.62 7.41
N VAL A 140 -6.97 10.51 7.82
CA VAL A 140 -6.44 10.52 9.18
C VAL A 140 -7.49 11.13 10.12
N GLU A 141 -7.97 10.36 11.08
CA GLU A 141 -8.91 10.83 12.09
C GLU A 141 -8.20 11.23 13.39
N GLU A 142 -8.90 11.90 14.29
CA GLU A 142 -8.36 12.20 15.61
C GLU A 142 -8.11 10.90 16.38
N GLY A 143 -6.88 10.75 16.90
CA GLY A 143 -6.49 9.53 17.63
C GLY A 143 -6.04 8.37 16.74
N THR A 144 -6.01 8.52 15.40
CA THR A 144 -5.42 7.52 14.51
C THR A 144 -3.93 7.31 14.86
N THR A 145 -3.56 6.11 15.27
CA THR A 145 -2.15 5.70 15.43
C THR A 145 -1.63 4.96 14.21
N GLU A 146 -2.53 4.32 13.49
CA GLU A 146 -2.24 3.51 12.32
C GLU A 146 -3.32 3.69 11.26
N LEU A 147 -2.90 3.95 10.02
CA LEU A 147 -3.73 4.01 8.83
C LEU A 147 -3.39 2.80 7.95
N VAL A 148 -4.28 1.81 7.95
CA VAL A 148 -4.15 0.62 7.12
C VAL A 148 -4.81 0.89 5.77
N LEU A 149 -4.05 0.78 4.69
CA LEU A 149 -4.52 1.01 3.32
C LEU A 149 -4.39 -0.31 2.53
N GLY A 150 -5.51 -0.92 2.21
CA GLY A 150 -5.61 -2.30 1.71
C GLY A 150 -6.87 -2.95 2.30
N GLU A 151 -7.11 -4.25 2.08
CA GLU A 151 -8.38 -4.88 2.49
C GLU A 151 -8.74 -4.65 3.98
N GLU A 152 -10.05 -4.53 4.27
CA GLU A 152 -10.65 -4.57 5.63
C GLU A 152 -10.68 -5.99 6.22
#